data_AF-A0A075MZ34-F1
#
_entry.id   AF-A0A075MZ34-F1
#
_cell.length_a   1.000
_cell.length_b   1.000
_cell.length_c   1.000
_cell.angle_alpha   90.00
_cell.angle_beta   90.00
_cell.angle_gamma   90.00
#
_symmetry.space_group_name_H-M   'P 1'
#
loop_
_entity.id
_entity.type
_entity.pdbx_description
1 polymer ?
#
loop_
_entity_poly.entity_id
_entity_poly.type
_entity_poly.pdbx_seq_one_letter_code
_entity_poly.pdbx_strand_id
1 'polypeptide(L)' 'MIDVCPVCYKFLQTIYDKKKMKEVRLAPDKECKSMYHKKLTDSFKTF' A
#
# COMPACT_ATOMS: atom_id res chain seq x y z
N MET A 1 10.99 4.98 -4.30
CA MET A 1 10.18 5.04 -3.06
C MET A 1 8.70 4.99 -3.44
N ILE A 2 7.91 4.17 -2.75
CA ILE A 2 6.47 3.99 -2.99
C ILE A 2 5.71 4.67 -1.85
N ASP A 3 4.86 5.64 -2.20
CA ASP A 3 3.97 6.31 -1.25
C ASP A 3 2.68 5.49 -1.09
N VAL A 4 2.35 5.12 0.14
CA VAL A 4 1.19 4.27 0.45
C VAL A 4 0.36 4.85 1.59
N CYS A 5 -0.95 4.59 1.55
CA CYS A 5 -1.85 4.94 2.65
C CYS A 5 -1.57 4.09 3.92
N PRO A 6 -2.13 4.47 5.08
CA PRO A 6 -1.96 3.73 6.34
C PRO A 6 -2.34 2.24 6.27
N VAL A 7 -3.39 1.91 5.52
CA VAL A 7 -3.86 0.52 5.35
C VAL A 7 -2.82 -0.32 4.61
N CYS A 8 -2.34 0.17 3.46
CA CYS A 8 -1.32 -0.53 2.70
C CYS A 8 0.03 -0.56 3.42
N TYR A 9 0.39 0.47 4.19
CA TYR A 9 1.62 0.47 4.97
C TYR A 9 1.61 -0.66 6.01
N LYS A 10 0.52 -0.78 6.79
CA LYS A 10 0.36 -1.86 7.77
C LYS A 10 0.36 -3.24 7.13
N PHE A 11 -0.31 -3.39 5.98
CA PHE A 11 -0.28 -4.65 5.24
C PHE A 11 1.13 -4.98 4.75
N LEU A 12 1.84 -4.03 4.16
CA LEU A 12 3.20 -4.25 3.67
C LEU A 12 4.16 -4.62 4.81
N GLN A 13 3.97 -4.11 6.02
CA GLN A 13 4.76 -4.51 7.20
C GLN A 13 4.65 -6.00 7.54
N THR A 14 3.57 -6.70 7.17
CA THR A 14 3.41 -8.13 7.45
C THR A 14 4.07 -9.02 6.40
N ILE A 15 4.32 -8.50 5.20
CA ILE A 15 4.85 -9.26 4.06
C ILE A 15 6.25 -8.83 3.61
N TYR A 16 6.68 -7.61 3.91
CA TYR A 16 7.97 -7.06 3.47
C TYR A 16 9.00 -7.09 4.60
N ASP A 17 10.22 -7.49 4.25
CA ASP A 17 11.37 -7.39 5.15
C ASP A 17 11.78 -5.93 5.40
N LYS A 18 12.55 -5.71 6.47
CA LYS A 18 13.10 -4.40 6.83
C LYS A 18 13.83 -3.68 5.68
N LYS A 19 14.46 -4.42 4.76
CA LYS A 19 15.11 -3.83 3.58
C LYS A 19 14.09 -3.23 2.61
N LYS A 20 13.04 -3.97 2.27
CA LYS A 20 11.97 -3.51 1.37
C LYS A 20 11.12 -2.41 2.01
N MET A 21 10.90 -2.46 3.33
CA MET A 21 10.19 -1.42 4.06
C MET A 21 10.87 -0.04 3.99
N LYS A 22 12.19 0.04 3.77
CA LYS A 22 12.88 1.34 3.57
C LYS A 22 12.47 2.05 2.29
N GLU A 23 11.94 1.31 1.31
CA GLU A 23 11.47 1.86 0.05
C GLU A 23 10.01 2.29 0.11
N VAL A 24 9.32 2.03 1.22
CA VAL A 24 7.90 2.32 1.43
C VAL A 24 7.75 3.52 2.35
N ARG A 25 7.02 4.53 1.90
CA ARG A 25 6.72 5.74 2.68
C ARG A 25 5.23 5.80 3.00
N LEU A 26 4.91 6.05 4.26
CA LEU A 26 3.55 6.35 4.69
C LEU A 26 3.19 7.78 4.24
N ALA A 27 2.16 7.90 3.41
CA ALA A 27 1.67 9.18 2.91
C ALA A 27 0.13 9.22 3.05
N PRO A 28 -0.40 9.69 4.19
CA PRO A 28 -1.83 9.70 4.47
C PRO A 28 -2.62 10.66 3.58
N ASP A 29 -2.01 11.78 3.18
CA ASP A 29 -2.66 12.86 2.42
C ASP A 29 -2.41 12.79 0.91
N LYS A 30 -1.81 11.70 0.42
CA LYS A 30 -1.47 11.51 -1.00
C LYS A 30 -2.14 10.25 -1.55
N GLU A 31 -2.34 10.25 -2.86
CA GLU A 31 -2.85 9.09 -3.57
C GLU A 31 -1.97 7.86 -3.30
N CYS A 32 -2.59 6.79 -2.83
CA CYS A 32 -1.91 5.55 -2.52
C CYS A 32 -1.48 4.84 -3.80
N LYS A 33 -0.17 4.76 -4.04
CA LYS A 33 0.40 4.11 -5.23
C LYS A 33 0.56 2.60 -5.09
N SER A 34 0.06 2.02 -3.99
CA SER A 34 0.08 0.57 -3.81
C SER A 34 -0.86 -0.12 -4.80
N MET A 35 -0.29 -0.98 -5.66
CA MET A 35 -1.04 -1.89 -6.53
C MET A 35 -1.99 -2.82 -5.74
N TYR A 36 -1.73 -3.02 -4.45
CA TYR A 36 -2.59 -3.82 -3.56
C TYR A 36 -3.94 -3.14 -3.33
N HIS A 37 -3.94 -1.81 -3.20
CA HIS A 37 -5.17 -1.04 -3.04
C HIS A 37 -6.01 -1.12 -4.32
N LYS A 38 -5.37 -0.98 -5.48
CA LYS A 38 -6.03 -1.09 -6.79
C LYS A 38 -6.69 -2.46 -6.98
N LYS A 39 -5.96 -3.55 -6.70
CA LYS A 39 -6.52 -4.91 -6.76
C LYS A 39 -7.70 -5.10 -5.81
N LEU A 40 -7.58 -4.66 -4.55
CA LEU A 40 -8.68 -4.74 -3.58
C LEU A 40 -9.90 -3.95 -4.06
N THR A 41 -9.75 -2.68 -4.42
CA THR A 41 -10.86 -1.85 -4.88
C THR A 41 -11.48 -2.36 -6.17
N ASP A 42 -10.67 -2.88 -7.10
CA ASP A 42 -11.17 -3.45 -8.35
C ASP A 42 -11.96 -4.74 -8.09
N SER A 43 -11.57 -5.56 -7.11
CA SER A 43 -12.38 -6.72 -6.67
C SER A 43 -13.72 -6.34 -6.03
N PHE A 44 -13.82 -5.15 -5.42
CA PHE A 44 -15.08 -4.66 -4.84
C PHE A 44 -15.99 -3.94 -5.85
N LYS A 45 -15.46 -3.47 -6.99
CA LYS A 45 -16.24 -2.80 -8.06
C LYS A 45 -16.96 -3.76 -9.01
N THR A 46 -16.82 -5.08 -8.82
CA THR A 46 -17.50 -6.12 -9.62
C THR A 46 -18.92 -6.44 -9.15
N PHE A 47 -19.70 -5.43 -8.74
CA PHE A 47 -21.13 -5.54 -8.44
C PHE A 47 -21.93 -4.50 -9.23
#